data_AF-R9IWV2-F1
#
_entry.id   AF-R9IWV2-F1
#
_cell.length_a   1.000
_cell.length_b   1.000
_cell.length_c   1.000
_cell.angle_alpha   90.00
_cell.angle_beta   90.00
_cell.angle_gamma   90.00
#
_symmetry.space_group_name_H-M   'P 1'
#
loop_
_entity.id
_entity.type
_entity.pdbx_description
1 polymer ?
#
loop_
_entity_poly.entity_id
_entity_poly.type
_entity_poly.pdbx_seq_one_letter_code
_entity_poly.pdbx_strand_id
1 'polypeptide(L)'
;MGKIEENILEIRNHFMELQNEKYTIHNGRLSDKEEYLKSLYVQMLSTVVQYENDVTEMQLLFLQRIVKGLCCELKTEDYMRKALDISMVEVKEFADAYQSEEGRYYFALNGMILSALGERDDSNYEYLAELIQILGIHITELRYLSKVAESVLMQSSEIFDEAKKMMTEELGFLDLTGYIRNFYAGAVVDSKSVVIYSAPEKQVVHSLETGGMEFYQRKVVFANIEINVAGEWQFHGCEEVRFENCTINGDGGYLFLQGVGSFQMEGCKVRKFDNSFAHLESVGNVLVVSNVFSECGRAESRREKIVGGGVFCYKGEGESVVFDGNYIQNVYIINTSAYGTASGAFFGLKSSEGNMCLKEIEVKNNIFTGGMCISAENAWYRDLECLIFYRKAQGVSEKDNTVKGGITRIIAKG
;
A
#
# COMPACT_ATOMS: atom_id res chain seq x y z
N MET A 1 -8.81 -8.85 -46.94
CA MET A 1 -7.73 -8.84 -45.93
C MET A 1 -6.94 -10.12 -46.07
N GLY A 2 -5.62 -10.05 -46.06
CA GLY A 2 -4.75 -11.22 -46.04
C GLY A 2 -4.70 -11.83 -44.64
N LYS A 3 -4.40 -13.13 -44.53
CA LYS A 3 -4.30 -13.87 -43.26
C LYS A 3 -3.33 -13.26 -42.23
N ILE A 4 -2.29 -12.57 -42.71
CA ILE A 4 -1.35 -11.84 -41.84
C ILE A 4 -1.99 -10.58 -41.24
N GLU A 5 -2.83 -9.88 -42.01
CA GLU A 5 -3.53 -8.67 -41.54
C GLU A 5 -4.56 -9.02 -40.48
N GLU A 6 -5.30 -10.12 -40.65
CA GLU A 6 -6.23 -10.65 -39.63
C GLU A 6 -5.50 -11.03 -38.34
N ASN A 7 -4.40 -11.81 -38.44
CA ASN A 7 -3.61 -12.19 -37.27
C ASN A 7 -2.99 -10.98 -36.55
N ILE A 8 -2.51 -9.97 -37.28
CA ILE A 8 -1.97 -8.74 -36.68
C ILE A 8 -3.09 -7.95 -35.99
N LEU A 9 -4.29 -7.90 -36.57
CA LEU A 9 -5.45 -7.22 -35.97
C LEU A 9 -5.85 -7.90 -34.65
N GLU A 10 -5.90 -9.24 -34.62
CA GLU A 10 -6.17 -10.01 -33.39
C GLU A 10 -5.13 -9.73 -32.30
N ILE A 11 -3.83 -9.73 -32.65
CA ILE A 11 -2.75 -9.41 -31.70
C ILE A 11 -2.90 -7.98 -31.16
N ARG A 12 -3.22 -7.01 -32.02
CA ARG A 12 -3.43 -5.61 -31.62
C ARG A 12 -4.64 -5.47 -30.70
N ASN A 13 -5.74 -6.14 -30.99
CA ASN A 13 -6.93 -6.17 -30.13
C ASN A 13 -6.60 -6.76 -28.76
N HIS A 14 -5.86 -7.87 -28.73
CA HIS A 14 -5.42 -8.48 -27.48
C HIS A 14 -4.48 -7.57 -26.66
N PHE A 15 -3.58 -6.83 -27.31
CA PHE A 15 -2.75 -5.83 -26.63
C PHE A 15 -3.58 -4.67 -26.06
N MET A 16 -4.63 -4.22 -26.75
CA MET A 16 -5.55 -3.21 -26.21
C MET A 16 -6.30 -3.74 -24.98
N GLU A 17 -6.75 -5.00 -24.99
CA GLU A 17 -7.39 -5.62 -23.82
C GLU A 17 -6.44 -5.69 -22.61
N LEU A 18 -5.19 -6.14 -22.82
CA LEU A 18 -4.17 -6.20 -21.77
C LEU A 18 -3.81 -4.80 -21.24
N GLN A 19 -3.75 -3.79 -22.11
CA GLN A 19 -3.55 -2.41 -21.69
C GLN A 19 -4.75 -1.91 -20.87
N ASN A 20 -5.98 -2.16 -21.31
CA ASN A 20 -7.17 -1.76 -20.57
C ASN A 20 -7.23 -2.42 -19.18
N GLU A 21 -6.75 -3.66 -19.03
CA GLU A 21 -6.58 -4.30 -17.72
C GLU A 21 -5.52 -3.61 -16.87
N LYS A 22 -4.33 -3.40 -17.42
CA LYS A 22 -3.24 -2.76 -16.70
C LYS A 22 -3.58 -1.34 -16.24
N TYR A 23 -4.32 -0.60 -17.07
CA TYR A 23 -4.67 0.80 -16.86
C TYR A 23 -6.13 1.01 -16.40
N THR A 24 -6.79 -0.04 -15.91
CA THR A 24 -8.14 0.08 -15.33
C THR A 24 -8.13 1.09 -14.16
N ILE A 25 -9.10 2.00 -14.16
CA ILE A 25 -9.25 3.05 -13.13
C ILE A 25 -10.18 2.51 -12.05
N HIS A 26 -9.60 1.87 -11.05
CA HIS A 26 -10.37 1.35 -9.93
C HIS A 26 -10.80 2.46 -8.98
N ASN A 27 -12.08 2.46 -8.60
CA ASN A 27 -12.64 3.35 -7.61
C ASN A 27 -13.60 2.56 -6.71
N GLY A 28 -13.12 2.14 -5.54
CA GLY A 28 -13.90 1.29 -4.61
C GLY A 28 -15.23 1.91 -4.22
N ARG A 29 -15.28 3.24 -4.03
CA ARG A 29 -16.50 3.96 -3.64
C ARG A 29 -17.58 3.90 -4.70
N LEU A 30 -17.19 4.01 -5.96
CA LEU A 30 -18.13 3.97 -7.09
C LEU A 30 -18.46 2.53 -7.52
N SER A 31 -17.52 1.59 -7.42
CA SER A 31 -17.76 0.19 -7.78
C SER A 31 -18.75 -0.51 -6.85
N ASP A 32 -18.83 -0.09 -5.59
CA ASP A 32 -19.72 -0.66 -4.58
C ASP A 32 -21.18 -0.15 -4.71
N LYS A 33 -21.43 0.80 -5.61
CA LYS A 33 -22.78 1.32 -5.87
C LYS A 33 -23.62 0.34 -6.67
N GLU A 34 -24.94 0.47 -6.52
CA GLU A 34 -25.91 -0.25 -7.32
C GLU A 34 -25.72 0.05 -8.82
N GLU A 35 -25.99 -0.96 -9.66
CA GLU A 35 -25.73 -0.90 -11.10
C GLU A 35 -26.42 0.27 -11.80
N TYR A 36 -27.61 0.66 -11.35
CA TYR A 36 -28.31 1.81 -11.88
C TYR A 36 -27.53 3.12 -11.66
N LEU A 37 -26.97 3.34 -10.46
CA LEU A 37 -26.19 4.55 -10.16
C LEU A 37 -24.86 4.57 -10.92
N LYS A 38 -24.21 3.41 -11.07
CA LYS A 38 -23.01 3.27 -11.91
C LYS A 38 -23.33 3.56 -13.38
N SER A 39 -24.45 3.01 -13.86
CA SER A 39 -24.93 3.24 -15.23
C SER A 39 -25.21 4.72 -15.49
N LEU A 40 -25.88 5.40 -14.57
CA LEU A 40 -26.19 6.82 -14.68
C LEU A 40 -24.92 7.67 -14.69
N TYR A 41 -23.94 7.33 -13.85
CA TYR A 41 -22.63 7.99 -13.82
C TYR A 41 -21.89 7.88 -15.15
N VAL A 42 -21.80 6.68 -15.72
CA VAL A 42 -21.12 6.45 -17.01
C VAL A 42 -21.90 7.07 -18.16
N GLN A 43 -23.23 7.06 -18.12
CA GLN A 43 -24.09 7.71 -19.11
C GLN A 43 -23.84 9.23 -19.13
N MET A 44 -23.75 9.89 -17.96
CA MET A 44 -23.40 11.31 -17.86
C MET A 44 -21.97 11.61 -18.33
N LEU A 45 -20.99 10.72 -18.10
CA LEU A 45 -19.65 10.90 -18.68
C LEU A 45 -19.69 10.74 -20.21
N SER A 46 -20.56 9.87 -20.71
CA SER A 46 -20.70 9.63 -22.15
C SER A 46 -21.32 10.84 -22.86
N THR A 47 -22.20 11.60 -22.21
CA THR A 47 -22.68 12.88 -22.78
C THR A 47 -21.56 13.90 -22.90
N VAL A 48 -20.66 13.98 -21.91
CA VAL A 48 -19.46 14.84 -21.98
C VAL A 48 -18.56 14.41 -23.13
N VAL A 49 -18.45 13.11 -23.43
CA VAL A 49 -17.65 12.64 -24.56
C VAL A 49 -18.29 13.00 -25.91
N GLN A 50 -19.62 13.03 -26.00
CA GLN A 50 -20.35 13.16 -27.27
C GLN A 50 -20.82 14.59 -27.61
N TYR A 51 -21.06 15.45 -26.62
CA TYR A 51 -21.66 16.76 -26.85
C TYR A 51 -20.71 17.69 -27.60
N GLU A 52 -21.11 18.09 -28.82
CA GLU A 52 -20.35 18.95 -29.73
C GLU A 52 -18.88 18.49 -29.86
N ASN A 53 -18.67 17.18 -30.01
CA ASN A 53 -17.33 16.60 -30.04
C ASN A 53 -17.26 15.37 -30.96
N ASP A 54 -16.19 15.29 -31.75
CA ASP A 54 -15.84 14.10 -32.52
C ASP A 54 -15.08 13.12 -31.61
N VAL A 55 -15.76 12.05 -31.20
CA VAL A 55 -15.23 11.09 -30.21
C VAL A 55 -13.91 10.47 -30.69
N THR A 56 -12.84 10.74 -29.94
CA THR A 56 -11.51 10.22 -30.25
C THR A 56 -11.30 8.80 -29.68
N GLU A 57 -10.37 8.04 -30.29
CA GLU A 57 -9.97 6.73 -29.77
C GLU A 57 -9.46 6.81 -28.33
N MET A 58 -8.76 7.89 -27.97
CA MET A 58 -8.23 8.11 -26.62
C MET A 58 -9.34 8.33 -25.59
N GLN A 59 -10.38 9.09 -25.94
CA GLN A 59 -11.56 9.25 -25.07
C GLN A 59 -12.27 7.92 -24.85
N LEU A 60 -12.48 7.16 -25.93
CA LEU A 60 -13.13 5.85 -25.84
C LEU A 60 -12.33 4.88 -24.95
N LEU A 61 -11.00 4.81 -25.13
CA LEU A 61 -10.13 3.98 -24.30
C LEU A 61 -10.15 4.40 -22.82
N PHE A 62 -10.15 5.71 -22.54
CA PHE A 62 -10.24 6.19 -21.16
C PHE A 62 -11.60 5.85 -20.53
N LEU A 63 -12.70 6.04 -21.27
CA LEU A 63 -14.03 5.67 -20.81
C LEU A 63 -14.17 4.15 -20.57
N GLN A 64 -13.58 3.32 -21.43
CA GLN A 64 -13.50 1.86 -21.24
C GLN A 64 -12.79 1.48 -19.94
N ARG A 65 -11.71 2.18 -19.58
CA ARG A 65 -10.99 1.96 -18.32
C ARG A 65 -11.83 2.31 -17.09
N ILE A 66 -12.68 3.33 -17.19
CA ILE A 66 -13.65 3.69 -16.14
C ILE A 66 -14.72 2.60 -16.03
N VAL A 67 -15.38 2.24 -17.14
CA VAL A 67 -16.44 1.20 -17.18
C VAL A 67 -15.95 -0.11 -16.58
N LYS A 68 -14.75 -0.55 -16.98
CA LYS A 68 -14.13 -1.77 -16.43
C LYS A 68 -13.82 -1.63 -14.94
N GLY A 69 -13.32 -0.47 -14.50
CA GLY A 69 -12.93 -0.23 -13.11
C GLY A 69 -14.09 -0.10 -12.13
N LEU A 70 -15.26 0.32 -12.63
CA LEU A 70 -16.52 0.35 -11.88
C LEU A 70 -17.26 -1.00 -11.87
N CYS A 71 -16.75 -2.01 -12.59
CA CYS A 71 -17.43 -3.28 -12.78
C CYS A 71 -18.87 -3.10 -13.26
N CYS A 72 -19.06 -2.24 -14.26
CA CYS A 72 -20.35 -2.04 -14.93
C CYS A 72 -20.79 -3.29 -15.71
N GLU A 73 -22.09 -3.52 -15.81
CA GLU A 73 -22.63 -4.70 -16.52
C GLU A 73 -22.61 -4.53 -18.04
N LEU A 74 -22.76 -3.29 -18.54
CA LEU A 74 -22.82 -3.01 -19.96
C LEU A 74 -21.45 -2.65 -20.55
N LYS A 75 -21.36 -2.76 -21.87
CA LYS A 75 -20.17 -2.31 -22.61
C LYS A 75 -20.20 -0.80 -22.78
N THR A 76 -19.04 -0.19 -22.98
CA THR A 76 -18.88 1.25 -23.18
C THR A 76 -19.76 1.79 -24.31
N GLU A 77 -19.87 1.05 -25.42
CA GLU A 77 -20.69 1.45 -26.57
C GLU A 77 -22.19 1.52 -26.23
N ASP A 78 -22.66 0.69 -25.29
CA ASP A 78 -24.06 0.70 -24.87
C ASP A 78 -24.37 1.94 -24.02
N TYR A 79 -23.44 2.37 -23.17
CA TYR A 79 -23.56 3.63 -22.42
C TYR A 79 -23.52 4.86 -23.33
N MET A 80 -22.64 4.84 -24.34
CA MET A 80 -22.63 5.86 -25.38
C MET A 80 -23.95 5.95 -26.13
N ARG A 81 -24.63 4.82 -26.42
CA ARG A 81 -25.97 4.87 -27.03
C ARG A 81 -27.01 5.44 -26.08
N LYS A 82 -27.00 5.05 -24.80
CA LYS A 82 -27.91 5.59 -23.78
C LYS A 82 -27.77 7.10 -23.60
N ALA A 83 -26.57 7.64 -23.74
CA ALA A 83 -26.31 9.07 -23.61
C ALA A 83 -27.00 9.92 -24.71
N LEU A 84 -27.26 9.35 -25.89
CA LEU A 84 -27.97 10.04 -26.98
C LEU A 84 -29.44 10.35 -26.63
N ASP A 85 -30.05 9.53 -25.78
CA ASP A 85 -31.44 9.64 -25.38
C ASP A 85 -31.59 10.19 -23.95
N ILE A 86 -30.55 10.84 -23.42
CA ILE A 86 -30.56 11.32 -22.04
C ILE A 86 -31.65 12.36 -21.80
N SER A 87 -32.36 12.21 -20.69
CA SER A 87 -33.47 13.06 -20.29
C SER A 87 -33.12 13.98 -19.12
N MET A 88 -33.88 15.06 -18.96
CA MET A 88 -33.78 15.94 -17.79
C MET A 88 -34.09 15.24 -16.46
N VAL A 89 -34.83 14.12 -16.51
CA VAL A 89 -35.11 13.31 -15.32
C VAL A 89 -33.82 12.61 -14.88
N GLU A 90 -33.13 11.95 -15.80
CA GLU A 90 -31.84 11.29 -15.52
C GLU A 90 -30.78 12.28 -15.05
N VAL A 91 -30.70 13.48 -15.65
CA VAL A 91 -29.77 14.53 -15.19
C VAL A 91 -30.07 14.95 -13.74
N LYS A 92 -31.35 15.06 -13.37
CA LYS A 92 -31.74 15.34 -11.97
C LYS A 92 -31.42 14.19 -11.03
N GLU A 93 -31.76 12.97 -11.42
CA GLU A 93 -31.45 11.76 -10.64
C GLU A 93 -29.95 11.65 -10.40
N PHE A 94 -29.13 12.00 -11.40
CA PHE A 94 -27.68 12.05 -11.27
C PHE A 94 -27.24 13.11 -10.27
N ALA A 95 -27.74 14.33 -10.42
CA ALA A 95 -27.41 15.43 -9.51
C ALA A 95 -27.78 15.07 -8.06
N ASP A 96 -29.00 14.58 -7.84
CA ASP A 96 -29.50 14.19 -6.51
C ASP A 96 -28.66 13.06 -5.90
N ALA A 97 -28.22 12.09 -6.71
CA ALA A 97 -27.41 10.97 -6.25
C ALA A 97 -25.95 11.34 -5.91
N TYR A 98 -25.35 12.30 -6.61
CA TYR A 98 -23.90 12.56 -6.51
C TYR A 98 -23.55 13.91 -5.88
N GLN A 99 -24.45 14.90 -5.83
CA GLN A 99 -24.13 16.25 -5.35
C GLN A 99 -23.62 16.28 -3.91
N SER A 100 -24.04 15.36 -3.03
CA SER A 100 -23.62 15.31 -1.62
C SER A 100 -22.60 14.22 -1.32
N GLU A 101 -22.02 13.60 -2.35
CA GLU A 101 -21.13 12.45 -2.19
C GLU A 101 -19.74 12.68 -2.80
N GLU A 102 -18.78 11.88 -2.35
CA GLU A 102 -17.40 11.83 -2.87
C GLU A 102 -17.38 11.59 -4.40
N GLY A 103 -18.39 10.90 -4.93
CA GLY A 103 -18.53 10.57 -6.35
C GLY A 103 -18.49 11.77 -7.30
N ARG A 104 -18.93 12.96 -6.85
CA ARG A 104 -18.91 14.18 -7.68
C ARG A 104 -17.49 14.60 -8.09
N TYR A 105 -16.51 14.43 -7.20
CA TYR A 105 -15.14 14.84 -7.47
C TYR A 105 -14.49 13.93 -8.50
N TYR A 106 -14.78 12.63 -8.43
CA TYR A 106 -14.36 11.68 -9.46
C TYR A 106 -15.05 11.96 -10.80
N PHE A 107 -16.34 12.34 -10.78
CA PHE A 107 -17.04 12.76 -12.01
C PHE A 107 -16.36 13.95 -12.66
N ALA A 108 -16.09 15.02 -11.91
CA ALA A 108 -15.40 16.19 -12.42
C ALA A 108 -13.99 15.85 -12.95
N LEU A 109 -13.21 15.06 -12.21
CA LEU A 109 -11.89 14.61 -12.66
C LEU A 109 -11.96 13.81 -13.97
N ASN A 110 -12.84 12.81 -14.03
CA ASN A 110 -13.03 11.98 -15.22
C ASN A 110 -13.51 12.83 -16.41
N GLY A 111 -14.48 13.72 -16.20
CA GLY A 111 -14.97 14.64 -17.22
C GLY A 111 -13.87 15.54 -17.76
N MET A 112 -13.05 16.14 -16.89
CA MET A 112 -11.93 16.99 -17.31
C MET A 112 -10.89 16.23 -18.14
N ILE A 113 -10.56 15.00 -17.76
CA ILE A 113 -9.64 14.17 -18.53
C ILE A 113 -10.26 13.80 -19.89
N LEU A 114 -11.54 13.40 -19.91
CA LEU A 114 -12.24 13.05 -21.15
C LEU A 114 -12.36 14.24 -22.10
N SER A 115 -12.73 15.43 -21.63
CA SER A 115 -12.77 16.65 -22.44
C SER A 115 -11.38 17.02 -22.97
N ALA A 116 -10.33 16.86 -22.16
CA ALA A 116 -8.97 17.16 -22.57
C ALA A 116 -8.37 16.17 -23.59
N LEU A 117 -8.86 14.93 -23.63
CA LEU A 117 -8.50 13.91 -24.62
C LEU A 117 -9.26 14.06 -25.95
N GLY A 118 -10.32 14.86 -25.96
CA GLY A 118 -11.12 15.16 -27.15
C GLY A 118 -10.55 16.31 -27.98
N GLU A 119 -11.31 16.73 -28.99
CA GLU A 119 -11.02 17.98 -29.68
C GLU A 119 -11.33 19.16 -28.75
N ARG A 120 -10.56 20.25 -28.91
CA ARG A 120 -10.79 21.45 -28.09
C ARG A 120 -11.97 22.23 -28.66
N ASP A 121 -13.16 21.95 -28.13
CA ASP A 121 -14.40 22.70 -28.39
C ASP A 121 -14.88 23.40 -27.11
N ASP A 122 -15.03 24.72 -27.16
CA ASP A 122 -15.45 25.53 -26.01
C ASP A 122 -16.84 25.10 -25.50
N SER A 123 -17.75 24.67 -26.37
CA SER A 123 -19.10 24.23 -26.01
C SER A 123 -19.07 22.96 -25.16
N ASN A 124 -18.11 22.06 -25.42
CA ASN A 124 -17.91 20.86 -24.60
C ASN A 124 -17.44 21.20 -23.18
N TYR A 125 -16.52 22.16 -23.06
CA TYR A 125 -16.04 22.63 -21.76
C TYR A 125 -17.12 23.40 -20.99
N GLU A 126 -17.94 24.21 -21.67
CA GLU A 126 -19.09 24.88 -21.08
C GLU A 126 -20.09 23.87 -20.52
N TYR A 127 -20.44 22.84 -21.30
CA TYR A 127 -21.33 21.77 -20.84
C TYR A 127 -20.80 21.04 -19.61
N LEU A 128 -19.51 20.66 -19.60
CA LEU A 128 -18.90 20.05 -18.42
C LEU A 128 -18.93 21.00 -17.21
N ALA A 129 -18.67 22.29 -17.42
CA ALA A 129 -18.70 23.29 -16.34
C ALA A 129 -20.10 23.41 -15.72
N GLU A 130 -21.17 23.36 -16.53
CA GLU A 130 -22.56 23.35 -16.05
C GLU A 130 -22.85 22.12 -15.18
N LEU A 131 -22.40 20.93 -15.58
CA LEU A 131 -22.55 19.72 -14.78
C LEU A 131 -21.79 19.79 -13.45
N ILE A 132 -20.55 20.30 -13.48
CA ILE A 132 -19.72 20.52 -12.29
C ILE A 132 -20.41 21.51 -11.34
N GLN A 133 -21.03 22.56 -11.88
CA GLN A 133 -21.78 23.55 -11.09
C GLN A 133 -23.02 22.93 -10.45
N ILE A 134 -23.77 22.08 -11.16
CA ILE A 134 -24.94 21.37 -10.62
C ILE A 134 -24.53 20.44 -9.46
N LEU A 135 -23.36 19.80 -9.56
CA LEU A 135 -22.80 18.97 -8.49
C LEU A 135 -22.28 19.77 -7.28
N GLY A 136 -22.31 21.10 -7.34
CA GLY A 136 -21.94 21.97 -6.24
C GLY A 136 -20.44 22.01 -5.95
N ILE A 137 -19.60 21.75 -6.95
CA ILE A 137 -18.14 21.77 -6.80
C ILE A 137 -17.65 23.22 -6.87
N HIS A 138 -16.94 23.65 -5.83
CA HIS A 138 -16.41 24.99 -5.68
C HIS A 138 -15.11 25.20 -6.46
N ILE A 139 -14.79 26.46 -6.76
CA ILE A 139 -13.61 26.84 -7.56
C ILE A 139 -12.29 26.36 -6.95
N THR A 140 -12.18 26.30 -5.62
CA THR A 140 -10.98 25.81 -4.93
C THR A 140 -10.78 24.32 -5.13
N GLU A 141 -11.86 23.55 -5.09
CA GLU A 141 -11.84 22.11 -5.34
C GLU A 141 -11.57 21.83 -6.82
N LEU A 142 -12.21 22.59 -7.71
CA LEU A 142 -11.99 22.49 -9.14
C LEU A 142 -10.53 22.75 -9.51
N ARG A 143 -9.88 23.76 -8.91
CA ARG A 143 -8.44 24.03 -9.14
C ARG A 143 -7.56 22.83 -8.78
N TYR A 144 -7.82 22.18 -7.65
CA TYR A 144 -7.12 20.95 -7.28
C TYR A 144 -7.35 19.84 -8.32
N LEU A 145 -8.61 19.56 -8.64
CA LEU A 145 -8.98 18.48 -9.56
C LEU A 145 -8.46 18.72 -10.99
N SER A 146 -8.44 19.97 -11.47
CA SER A 146 -7.85 20.32 -12.76
C SER A 146 -6.34 20.07 -12.78
N LYS A 147 -5.65 20.37 -11.68
CA LYS A 147 -4.21 20.11 -11.56
C LYS A 147 -3.89 18.61 -11.47
N VAL A 148 -4.75 17.84 -10.81
CA VAL A 148 -4.70 16.37 -10.86
C VAL A 148 -4.93 15.86 -12.28
N ALA A 149 -5.97 16.34 -12.99
CA ALA A 149 -6.22 15.96 -14.38
C ALA A 149 -5.02 16.24 -15.28
N GLU A 150 -4.40 17.42 -15.14
CA GLU A 150 -3.17 17.79 -15.84
C GLU A 150 -2.05 16.79 -15.54
N SER A 151 -1.84 16.43 -14.27
CA SER A 151 -0.80 15.46 -13.88
C SER A 151 -1.01 14.08 -14.50
N VAL A 152 -2.26 13.63 -14.60
CA VAL A 152 -2.63 12.33 -15.19
C VAL A 152 -2.39 12.32 -16.69
N LEU A 153 -2.80 13.38 -17.38
CA LEU A 153 -2.62 13.53 -18.83
C LEU A 153 -1.13 13.62 -19.20
N MET A 154 -0.36 14.36 -18.41
CA MET A 154 1.08 14.57 -18.64
C MET A 154 1.95 13.47 -18.03
N GLN A 155 1.37 12.56 -17.23
CA GLN A 155 2.07 11.56 -16.41
C GLN A 155 3.22 12.17 -15.59
N SER A 156 2.96 13.32 -14.96
CA SER A 156 3.99 14.09 -14.26
C SER A 156 3.79 14.09 -12.75
N SER A 157 4.77 13.50 -12.05
CA SER A 157 4.83 13.51 -10.58
C SER A 157 4.97 14.92 -10.02
N GLU A 158 5.73 15.79 -10.68
CA GLU A 158 5.93 17.18 -10.26
C GLU A 158 4.61 17.97 -10.28
N ILE A 159 3.81 17.79 -11.33
CA ILE A 159 2.48 18.43 -11.44
C ILE A 159 1.53 17.88 -10.36
N PHE A 160 1.62 16.58 -10.04
CA PHE A 160 0.83 16.00 -8.96
C PHE A 160 1.26 16.52 -7.58
N ASP A 161 2.56 16.72 -7.34
CA ASP A 161 3.09 17.36 -6.14
C ASP A 161 2.60 18.81 -6.00
N GLU A 162 2.49 19.54 -7.11
CA GLU A 162 1.84 20.86 -7.13
C GLU A 162 0.34 20.78 -6.80
N ALA A 163 -0.38 19.77 -7.33
CA ALA A 163 -1.78 19.57 -7.01
C ALA A 163 -2.00 19.37 -5.50
N LYS A 164 -1.19 18.50 -4.86
CA LYS A 164 -1.28 18.26 -3.39
C LYS A 164 -1.17 19.54 -2.56
N LYS A 165 -0.39 20.53 -2.99
CA LYS A 165 -0.26 21.82 -2.28
C LYS A 165 -1.56 22.65 -2.32
N MET A 166 -2.49 22.33 -3.23
CA MET A 166 -3.80 22.99 -3.37
C MET A 166 -4.93 22.20 -2.71
N MET A 167 -4.64 21.04 -2.13
CA MET A 167 -5.65 20.14 -1.55
C MET A 167 -6.38 20.80 -0.37
N THR A 168 -7.71 20.75 -0.40
CA THR A 168 -8.56 21.19 0.72
C THR A 168 -8.84 20.02 1.67
N GLU A 169 -9.28 20.30 2.90
CA GLU A 169 -9.65 19.24 3.85
C GLU A 169 -10.80 18.34 3.31
N GLU A 170 -11.73 18.93 2.54
CA GLU A 170 -12.84 18.23 1.88
C GLU A 170 -12.41 17.27 0.77
N LEU A 171 -11.17 17.36 0.29
CA LEU A 171 -10.64 16.50 -0.76
C LEU A 171 -9.59 15.50 -0.24
N GLY A 172 -9.19 15.63 1.03
CA GLY A 172 -8.13 14.82 1.63
C GLY A 172 -8.46 13.32 1.73
N PHE A 173 -9.71 12.92 1.56
CA PHE A 173 -10.12 11.51 1.56
C PHE A 173 -10.13 10.86 0.17
N LEU A 174 -9.90 11.62 -0.92
CA LEU A 174 -9.96 11.08 -2.27
C LEU A 174 -8.84 10.08 -2.51
N ASP A 175 -9.21 8.87 -2.97
CA ASP A 175 -8.27 7.85 -3.40
C ASP A 175 -8.01 8.02 -4.90
N LEU A 176 -6.85 8.60 -5.21
CA LEU A 176 -6.42 8.84 -6.60
C LEU A 176 -5.50 7.73 -7.13
N THR A 177 -5.31 6.64 -6.38
CA THR A 177 -4.38 5.56 -6.73
C THR A 177 -4.65 5.01 -8.13
N GLY A 178 -5.92 4.82 -8.51
CA GLY A 178 -6.31 4.34 -9.83
C GLY A 178 -5.84 5.22 -10.99
N TYR A 179 -5.60 6.51 -10.74
CA TYR A 179 -5.19 7.49 -11.75
C TYR A 179 -3.67 7.63 -11.84
N ILE A 180 -2.97 7.57 -10.70
CA ILE A 180 -1.56 8.01 -10.60
C ILE A 180 -0.55 6.87 -10.41
N ARG A 181 -1.00 5.66 -10.05
CA ARG A 181 -0.12 4.52 -9.66
C ARG A 181 0.98 4.17 -10.66
N ASN A 182 0.79 4.52 -11.93
CA ASN A 182 1.72 4.14 -13.00
C ASN A 182 2.85 5.15 -13.22
N PHE A 183 2.75 6.37 -12.68
CA PHE A 183 3.76 7.40 -12.89
C PHE A 183 4.23 8.08 -11.61
N TYR A 184 3.42 8.09 -10.55
CA TYR A 184 3.75 8.82 -9.33
C TYR A 184 4.33 7.92 -8.24
N ALA A 185 5.44 8.36 -7.66
CA ALA A 185 6.12 7.73 -6.54
C ALA A 185 6.01 8.61 -5.30
N GLY A 186 5.26 8.19 -4.29
CA GLY A 186 5.03 8.97 -3.07
C GLY A 186 3.75 8.59 -2.35
N ALA A 187 3.27 9.48 -1.48
CA ALA A 187 1.96 9.33 -0.84
C ALA A 187 0.85 9.52 -1.88
N VAL A 188 0.18 8.42 -2.26
CA VAL A 188 -0.97 8.39 -3.19
C VAL A 188 -2.30 8.67 -2.48
N VAL A 189 -2.33 8.41 -1.17
CA VAL A 189 -3.36 8.87 -0.24
C VAL A 189 -2.63 9.53 0.92
N ASP A 190 -3.00 10.76 1.27
CA ASP A 190 -2.34 11.56 2.31
C ASP A 190 -3.38 12.33 3.14
N SER A 191 -4.07 11.60 4.00
CA SER A 191 -5.12 12.13 4.86
C SER A 191 -4.72 12.06 6.34
N LYS A 192 -5.45 12.77 7.20
CA LYS A 192 -5.24 12.72 8.66
C LYS A 192 -5.48 11.32 9.26
N SER A 193 -6.24 10.45 8.59
CA SER A 193 -6.61 9.12 9.09
C SER A 193 -5.88 7.97 8.38
N VAL A 194 -5.55 8.15 7.11
CA VAL A 194 -5.00 7.11 6.23
C VAL A 194 -3.89 7.73 5.39
N VAL A 195 -2.74 7.05 5.35
CA VAL A 195 -1.67 7.36 4.40
C VAL A 195 -1.26 6.09 3.66
N ILE A 196 -1.11 6.20 2.33
CA ILE A 196 -0.68 5.11 1.46
C ILE A 196 0.44 5.62 0.58
N TYR A 197 1.62 5.00 0.69
CA TYR A 197 2.75 5.23 -0.19
C TYR A 197 2.81 4.15 -1.26
N SER A 198 2.99 4.57 -2.51
CA SER A 198 3.16 3.66 -3.65
C SER A 198 4.11 4.27 -4.67
N ALA A 199 4.77 3.42 -5.44
CA ALA A 199 5.56 3.84 -6.60
C ALA A 199 5.40 2.85 -7.75
N PRO A 200 5.42 3.34 -9.01
CA PRO A 200 5.56 2.47 -10.16
C PRO A 200 6.91 1.75 -10.10
N GLU A 201 6.93 0.48 -10.49
CA GLU A 201 8.15 -0.31 -10.70
C GLU A 201 9.12 -0.37 -9.49
N LYS A 202 8.61 -0.22 -8.26
CA LYS A 202 9.43 -0.22 -7.03
C LYS A 202 10.51 0.86 -7.00
N GLN A 203 10.20 2.03 -7.56
CA GLN A 203 11.10 3.18 -7.45
C GLN A 203 11.29 3.62 -5.99
N VAL A 204 12.43 4.28 -5.76
CA VAL A 204 12.77 4.89 -4.46
C VAL A 204 11.86 6.10 -4.22
N VAL A 205 11.28 6.18 -3.03
CA VAL A 205 10.47 7.33 -2.62
C VAL A 205 11.33 8.26 -1.76
N HIS A 206 11.95 9.26 -2.40
CA HIS A 206 12.89 10.18 -1.73
C HIS A 206 12.30 10.95 -0.54
N SER A 207 10.97 11.17 -0.51
CA SER A 207 10.32 11.83 0.63
C SER A 207 10.37 10.99 1.92
N LEU A 208 10.73 9.71 1.82
CA LEU A 208 10.87 8.80 2.95
C LEU A 208 12.34 8.63 3.39
N GLU A 209 13.31 9.18 2.65
CA GLU A 209 14.74 9.09 2.95
C GLU A 209 15.18 10.18 3.93
N THR A 210 14.52 10.25 5.08
CA THR A 210 14.81 11.20 6.16
C THR A 210 15.42 10.50 7.38
N GLY A 211 15.99 11.28 8.30
CA GLY A 211 16.58 10.77 9.54
C GLY A 211 15.58 10.23 10.57
N GLY A 212 14.31 10.08 10.21
CA GLY A 212 13.24 9.58 11.06
C GLY A 212 11.86 10.01 10.55
N MET A 213 10.84 9.19 10.83
CA MET A 213 9.45 9.44 10.41
C MET A 213 8.52 9.12 11.58
N GLU A 214 7.43 9.87 11.71
CA GLU A 214 6.40 9.61 12.71
C GLU A 214 5.03 9.50 12.03
N PHE A 215 4.29 8.44 12.37
CA PHE A 215 2.97 8.16 11.86
C PHE A 215 1.96 8.02 13.00
N TYR A 216 0.89 8.81 12.91
CA TYR A 216 -0.24 8.83 13.86
C TYR A 216 -1.57 8.48 13.17
N GLN A 217 -1.51 8.19 11.88
CA GLN A 217 -2.66 7.79 11.09
C GLN A 217 -3.18 6.44 11.58
N ARG A 218 -4.50 6.28 11.52
CA ARG A 218 -5.19 5.02 11.82
C ARG A 218 -4.69 3.88 10.93
N LYS A 219 -4.40 4.17 9.65
CA LYS A 219 -3.89 3.20 8.68
C LYS A 219 -2.68 3.76 7.92
N VAL A 220 -1.61 2.99 7.87
CA VAL A 220 -0.39 3.31 7.14
C VAL A 220 -0.01 2.15 6.22
N VAL A 221 0.11 2.39 4.92
CA VAL A 221 0.44 1.36 3.93
C VAL A 221 1.61 1.80 3.07
N PHE A 222 2.56 0.90 2.86
CA PHE A 222 3.64 1.04 1.89
C PHE A 222 3.51 -0.11 0.88
N ALA A 223 3.31 0.21 -0.40
CA ALA A 223 3.07 -0.80 -1.42
C ALA A 223 3.96 -0.55 -2.65
N ASN A 224 4.67 -1.58 -3.11
CA ASN A 224 5.49 -1.52 -4.32
C ASN A 224 6.54 -0.40 -4.30
N ILE A 225 7.24 -0.17 -3.19
CA ILE A 225 8.27 0.86 -3.08
C ILE A 225 9.62 0.30 -2.65
N GLU A 226 10.69 1.02 -3.01
CA GLU A 226 12.01 0.85 -2.41
C GLU A 226 12.26 1.95 -1.37
N ILE A 227 12.74 1.56 -0.19
CA ILE A 227 12.93 2.45 0.95
C ILE A 227 14.29 2.17 1.60
N ASN A 228 14.99 3.25 1.94
CA ASN A 228 16.16 3.23 2.82
C ASN A 228 15.78 3.81 4.18
N VAL A 229 15.89 3.00 5.23
CA VAL A 229 15.51 3.40 6.60
C VAL A 229 16.74 3.90 7.33
N ALA A 230 16.98 5.22 7.27
CA ALA A 230 18.16 5.89 7.84
C ALA A 230 17.99 6.35 9.30
N GLY A 231 16.78 6.20 9.86
CA GLY A 231 16.47 6.59 11.24
C GLY A 231 15.31 5.81 11.82
N GLU A 232 14.81 6.26 12.96
CA GLU A 232 13.68 5.61 13.61
C GLU A 232 12.37 5.99 12.92
N TRP A 233 11.62 4.99 12.45
CA TRP A 233 10.27 5.16 11.93
C TRP A 233 9.27 4.74 12.99
N GLN A 234 8.57 5.71 13.55
CA GLN A 234 7.68 5.52 14.69
C GLN A 234 6.22 5.45 14.23
N PHE A 235 5.49 4.43 14.68
CA PHE A 235 4.07 4.23 14.43
C PHE A 235 3.32 4.18 15.76
N HIS A 236 2.47 5.16 16.01
CA HIS A 236 1.80 5.34 17.29
C HIS A 236 0.30 5.11 17.17
N GLY A 237 -0.20 4.05 17.83
CA GLY A 237 -1.64 3.81 17.96
C GLY A 237 -2.36 3.51 16.64
N CYS A 238 -1.64 3.14 15.58
CA CYS A 238 -2.24 2.78 14.31
C CYS A 238 -3.12 1.53 14.47
N GLU A 239 -4.31 1.52 13.89
CA GLU A 239 -5.08 0.27 13.76
C GLU A 239 -4.36 -0.71 12.83
N GLU A 240 -3.73 -0.20 11.78
CA GLU A 240 -3.06 -1.01 10.76
C GLU A 240 -1.78 -0.36 10.22
N VAL A 241 -0.70 -1.13 10.19
CA VAL A 241 0.55 -0.83 9.46
C VAL A 241 0.85 -1.96 8.50
N ARG A 242 1.02 -1.67 7.21
CA ARG A 242 1.18 -2.69 6.18
C ARG A 242 2.32 -2.38 5.19
N PHE A 243 3.11 -3.40 4.87
CA PHE A 243 4.12 -3.37 3.81
C PHE A 243 3.82 -4.46 2.78
N GLU A 244 3.65 -4.09 1.51
CA GLU A 244 3.31 -5.01 0.43
C GLU A 244 4.32 -4.89 -0.72
N ASN A 245 4.98 -5.98 -1.07
CA ASN A 245 5.89 -6.07 -2.22
C ASN A 245 7.02 -5.01 -2.20
N CYS A 246 7.47 -4.58 -1.03
CA CYS A 246 8.49 -3.55 -0.86
C CYS A 246 9.92 -4.12 -0.88
N THR A 247 10.89 -3.27 -1.21
CA THR A 247 12.30 -3.49 -0.89
C THR A 247 12.67 -2.52 0.24
N ILE A 248 13.11 -3.02 1.39
CA ILE A 248 13.40 -2.23 2.57
C ILE A 248 14.86 -2.47 2.98
N ASN A 249 15.69 -1.45 2.83
CA ASN A 249 17.10 -1.50 3.20
C ASN A 249 17.32 -0.74 4.51
N GLY A 250 18.09 -1.33 5.42
CA GLY A 250 18.57 -0.64 6.61
C GLY A 250 19.71 0.31 6.23
N ASP A 251 19.65 1.52 6.77
CA ASP A 251 20.70 2.54 6.69
C ASP A 251 20.99 3.11 8.09
N GLY A 252 21.04 2.21 9.08
CA GLY A 252 21.21 2.53 10.51
C GLY A 252 19.91 2.80 11.28
N GLY A 253 18.77 2.84 10.59
CA GLY A 253 17.44 3.00 11.19
C GLY A 253 16.73 1.67 11.50
N TYR A 254 15.52 1.78 12.05
CA TYR A 254 14.63 0.66 12.38
C TYR A 254 13.17 1.15 12.51
N LEU A 255 12.22 0.21 12.53
CA LEU A 255 10.81 0.52 12.77
C LEU A 255 10.47 0.39 14.27
N PHE A 256 9.79 1.37 14.84
CA PHE A 256 9.25 1.33 16.20
C PHE A 256 7.72 1.40 16.15
N LEU A 257 7.05 0.29 16.49
CA LEU A 257 5.59 0.17 16.44
C LEU A 257 5.06 0.10 17.87
N GLN A 258 4.28 1.10 18.29
CA GLN A 258 3.75 1.18 19.64
C GLN A 258 2.22 1.24 19.64
N GLY A 259 1.58 0.25 20.29
CA GLY A 259 0.13 0.18 20.40
C GLY A 259 -0.57 -0.02 19.06
N VAL A 260 0.09 -0.70 18.11
CA VAL A 260 -0.46 -0.96 16.77
C VAL A 260 -1.41 -2.15 16.80
N GLY A 261 -2.62 -2.02 16.24
CA GLY A 261 -3.60 -3.10 16.20
C GLY A 261 -3.14 -4.29 15.35
N SER A 262 -2.65 -4.03 14.14
CA SER A 262 -2.14 -5.05 13.22
C SER A 262 -0.92 -4.55 12.45
N PHE A 263 0.16 -5.34 12.45
CA PHE A 263 1.33 -5.16 11.59
C PHE A 263 1.42 -6.31 10.58
N GLN A 264 1.42 -5.96 9.29
CA GLN A 264 1.38 -6.94 8.18
C GLN A 264 2.50 -6.67 7.19
N MET A 265 3.18 -7.73 6.77
CA MET A 265 4.22 -7.64 5.73
C MET A 265 4.16 -8.83 4.78
N GLU A 266 4.01 -8.56 3.50
CA GLU A 266 3.84 -9.58 2.47
C GLU A 266 4.72 -9.33 1.24
N GLY A 267 5.46 -10.35 0.80
CA GLY A 267 6.23 -10.30 -0.45
C GLY A 267 7.38 -9.29 -0.45
N CYS A 268 7.82 -8.83 0.72
CA CYS A 268 8.86 -7.83 0.88
C CYS A 268 10.27 -8.45 0.91
N LYS A 269 11.27 -7.62 0.57
CA LYS A 269 12.70 -7.93 0.73
C LYS A 269 13.30 -6.97 1.75
N VAL A 270 13.70 -7.47 2.91
CA VAL A 270 14.29 -6.70 4.00
C VAL A 270 15.77 -7.03 4.13
N ARG A 271 16.65 -6.02 4.10
CA ARG A 271 18.10 -6.24 4.05
C ARG A 271 18.90 -5.27 4.91
N LYS A 272 20.05 -5.73 5.41
CA LYS A 272 21.11 -4.88 5.99
C LYS A 272 20.68 -4.02 7.19
N PHE A 273 19.87 -4.59 8.09
CA PHE A 273 19.56 -3.94 9.37
C PHE A 273 20.54 -4.42 10.44
N ASP A 274 21.27 -3.51 11.07
CA ASP A 274 22.24 -3.83 12.13
C ASP A 274 21.75 -3.55 13.56
N ASN A 275 20.60 -2.87 13.68
CA ASN A 275 19.92 -2.54 14.93
C ASN A 275 18.46 -3.04 14.97
N SER A 276 18.25 -4.28 14.53
CA SER A 276 16.93 -4.88 14.29
C SER A 276 16.18 -4.21 13.13
N PHE A 277 15.25 -4.94 12.53
CA PHE A 277 14.31 -4.37 11.56
C PHE A 277 13.17 -3.65 12.28
N ALA A 278 12.56 -4.30 13.28
CA ALA A 278 11.40 -3.75 13.97
C ALA A 278 11.37 -4.05 15.47
N HIS A 279 10.99 -3.03 16.23
CA HIS A 279 10.70 -3.04 17.65
C HIS A 279 9.19 -2.91 17.82
N LEU A 280 8.57 -3.94 18.40
CA LEU A 280 7.12 -4.07 18.53
C LEU A 280 6.75 -3.94 20.01
N GLU A 281 6.03 -2.88 20.38
CA GLU A 281 5.51 -2.66 21.73
C GLU A 281 3.98 -2.72 21.73
N SER A 282 3.43 -3.77 22.36
CA SER A 282 1.98 -4.00 22.47
C SER A 282 1.27 -4.00 21.11
N VAL A 283 1.78 -4.79 20.16
CA VAL A 283 1.21 -4.91 18.81
C VAL A 283 0.21 -6.08 18.76
N GLY A 284 -1.05 -5.80 18.47
CA GLY A 284 -2.13 -6.81 18.55
C GLY A 284 -1.84 -8.06 17.71
N ASN A 285 -1.71 -7.91 16.40
CA ASN A 285 -1.42 -9.01 15.48
C ASN A 285 -0.20 -8.70 14.61
N VAL A 286 0.67 -9.70 14.43
CA VAL A 286 1.84 -9.62 13.55
C VAL A 286 1.75 -10.72 12.52
N LEU A 287 1.69 -10.36 11.24
CA LEU A 287 1.65 -11.30 10.12
C LEU A 287 2.77 -10.99 9.14
N VAL A 288 3.70 -11.93 9.00
CA VAL A 288 4.88 -11.78 8.13
C VAL A 288 4.92 -12.99 7.20
N VAL A 289 4.54 -12.77 5.94
CA VAL A 289 4.26 -13.83 4.96
C VAL A 289 5.08 -13.67 3.69
N SER A 290 5.70 -14.75 3.22
CA SER A 290 6.38 -14.78 1.90
C SER A 290 7.46 -13.70 1.71
N ASN A 291 8.14 -13.30 2.80
CA ASN A 291 9.18 -12.27 2.75
C ASN A 291 10.59 -12.88 2.65
N VAL A 292 11.53 -12.06 2.21
CA VAL A 292 12.96 -12.35 2.21
C VAL A 292 13.67 -11.45 3.21
N PHE A 293 14.36 -12.03 4.19
CA PHE A 293 15.23 -11.30 5.11
C PHE A 293 16.68 -11.70 4.86
N SER A 294 17.58 -10.74 4.70
CA SER A 294 19.01 -11.03 4.52
C SER A 294 19.91 -10.04 5.25
N GLU A 295 20.86 -10.55 6.02
CA GLU A 295 21.86 -9.71 6.72
C GLU A 295 21.19 -8.72 7.69
N CYS A 296 20.16 -9.19 8.40
CA CYS A 296 19.45 -8.41 9.41
C CYS A 296 19.75 -8.96 10.80
N GLY A 297 19.99 -8.10 11.77
CA GLY A 297 20.25 -8.52 13.13
C GLY A 297 20.40 -7.36 14.09
N ARG A 298 20.86 -7.66 15.29
CA ARG A 298 21.07 -6.67 16.35
C ARG A 298 22.35 -6.96 17.09
N ALA A 299 23.15 -5.92 17.35
CA ALA A 299 24.26 -5.98 18.28
C ALA A 299 24.00 -5.12 19.52
N GLU A 300 24.02 -5.73 20.70
CA GLU A 300 23.84 -5.07 21.99
C GLU A 300 25.14 -5.13 22.81
N SER A 301 25.49 -4.00 23.41
CA SER A 301 26.67 -3.86 24.27
C SER A 301 26.33 -3.29 25.64
N ARG A 302 25.09 -2.81 25.84
CA ARG A 302 24.60 -2.34 27.14
C ARG A 302 24.41 -3.53 28.09
N ARG A 303 24.41 -3.26 29.41
CA ARG A 303 24.32 -4.26 30.50
C ARG A 303 22.96 -5.00 30.57
N GLU A 304 22.43 -5.49 29.45
CA GLU A 304 21.28 -6.37 29.38
C GLU A 304 21.72 -7.83 29.53
N LYS A 305 21.28 -8.49 30.62
CA LYS A 305 21.62 -9.89 30.89
C LYS A 305 21.13 -10.85 29.81
N ILE A 306 19.97 -10.57 29.20
CA ILE A 306 19.39 -11.37 28.12
C ILE A 306 18.83 -10.42 27.09
N VAL A 307 19.31 -10.54 25.85
CA VAL A 307 18.82 -9.80 24.69
C VAL A 307 18.14 -10.81 23.78
N GLY A 308 16.89 -10.53 23.46
CA GLY A 308 16.06 -11.31 22.55
C GLY A 308 15.69 -10.49 21.32
N GLY A 309 15.60 -11.14 20.16
CA GLY A 309 15.04 -10.54 18.95
C GLY A 309 16.05 -9.78 18.10
N GLY A 310 16.74 -10.52 17.23
CA GLY A 310 17.72 -9.95 16.29
C GLY A 310 17.08 -9.12 15.18
N VAL A 311 16.05 -9.65 14.51
CA VAL A 311 15.31 -8.92 13.46
C VAL A 311 14.05 -8.24 14.03
N PHE A 312 13.27 -8.97 14.82
CA PHE A 312 12.07 -8.50 15.50
C PHE A 312 12.23 -8.58 17.01
N CYS A 313 12.14 -7.43 17.68
CA CYS A 313 12.15 -7.33 19.14
C CYS A 313 10.75 -7.00 19.64
N TYR A 314 10.06 -7.96 20.25
CA TYR A 314 8.70 -7.78 20.75
C TYR A 314 8.67 -7.56 22.27
N LYS A 315 7.86 -6.61 22.74
CA LYS A 315 7.59 -6.33 24.15
C LYS A 315 6.10 -6.04 24.35
N GLY A 316 5.53 -6.46 25.50
CA GLY A 316 4.13 -6.17 25.84
C GLY A 316 3.17 -7.32 25.56
N GLU A 317 1.88 -7.01 25.54
CA GLU A 317 0.81 -7.97 25.26
C GLU A 317 0.49 -8.00 23.77
N GLY A 318 -0.10 -9.10 23.29
CA GLY A 318 -0.54 -9.23 21.91
C GLY A 318 -1.35 -10.51 21.71
N GLU A 319 -2.09 -10.53 20.61
CA GLU A 319 -2.95 -11.64 20.23
C GLU A 319 -2.13 -12.72 19.53
N SER A 320 -1.51 -12.40 18.40
CA SER A 320 -0.83 -13.41 17.57
C SER A 320 0.42 -12.89 16.86
N VAL A 321 1.38 -13.79 16.67
CA VAL A 321 2.54 -13.59 15.80
C VAL A 321 2.64 -14.79 14.84
N VAL A 322 2.57 -14.52 13.54
CA VAL A 322 2.60 -15.54 12.49
C VAL A 322 3.73 -15.25 11.51
N PHE A 323 4.62 -16.23 11.36
CA PHE A 323 5.66 -16.26 10.34
C PHE A 323 5.38 -17.42 9.37
N ASP A 324 4.99 -17.12 8.13
CA ASP A 324 4.64 -18.12 7.12
C ASP A 324 5.41 -17.94 5.81
N GLY A 325 6.05 -19.00 5.32
CA GLY A 325 6.61 -19.02 3.97
C GLY A 325 7.79 -18.07 3.74
N ASN A 326 8.48 -17.61 4.79
CA ASN A 326 9.57 -16.65 4.65
C ASN A 326 10.90 -17.34 4.32
N TYR A 327 11.75 -16.65 3.57
CA TYR A 327 13.15 -17.02 3.35
C TYR A 327 14.07 -16.11 4.15
N ILE A 328 14.76 -16.67 5.14
CA ILE A 328 15.50 -15.92 6.15
C ILE A 328 16.97 -16.33 6.09
N GLN A 329 17.84 -15.37 5.79
CA GLN A 329 19.25 -15.62 5.50
C GLN A 329 20.17 -14.74 6.36
N ASN A 330 21.20 -15.36 6.97
CA ASN A 330 22.29 -14.65 7.66
C ASN A 330 21.79 -13.65 8.73
N VAL A 331 20.74 -14.01 9.45
CA VAL A 331 20.25 -13.18 10.56
C VAL A 331 21.12 -13.35 11.80
N TYR A 332 21.18 -12.35 12.67
CA TYR A 332 22.04 -12.45 13.85
C TYR A 332 21.52 -11.69 15.07
N ILE A 333 21.99 -12.13 16.23
CA ILE A 333 21.88 -11.38 17.47
C ILE A 333 23.18 -11.51 18.26
N ILE A 334 23.73 -10.39 18.69
CA ILE A 334 25.00 -10.32 19.41
C ILE A 334 24.75 -9.61 20.74
N ASN A 335 25.18 -10.21 21.84
CA ASN A 335 25.22 -9.56 23.15
C ASN A 335 26.66 -9.64 23.70
N THR A 336 27.35 -8.51 23.65
CA THR A 336 28.75 -8.38 24.09
C THR A 336 28.88 -8.00 25.56
N SER A 337 27.78 -7.77 26.27
CA SER A 337 27.82 -7.38 27.68
C SER A 337 28.33 -8.51 28.56
N ALA A 338 29.05 -8.18 29.65
CA ALA A 338 29.53 -9.20 30.58
C ALA A 338 28.35 -10.03 31.13
N TYR A 339 28.43 -11.36 30.96
CA TYR A 339 27.36 -12.32 31.28
C TYR A 339 26.09 -12.24 30.40
N GLY A 340 26.13 -11.43 29.33
CA GLY A 340 25.02 -11.24 28.41
C GLY A 340 24.74 -12.47 27.56
N THR A 341 23.49 -12.90 27.54
CA THR A 341 22.98 -13.95 26.64
C THR A 341 22.27 -13.32 25.45
N ALA A 342 22.45 -13.89 24.27
CA ALA A 342 21.76 -13.53 23.03
C ALA A 342 20.92 -14.72 22.55
N SER A 343 19.64 -14.50 22.27
CA SER A 343 18.70 -15.55 21.83
C SER A 343 17.66 -15.00 20.87
N GLY A 344 17.08 -15.84 20.00
CA GLY A 344 16.07 -15.40 19.04
C GLY A 344 16.66 -14.50 17.96
N ALA A 345 17.56 -15.05 17.13
CA ALA A 345 18.23 -14.29 16.07
C ALA A 345 17.26 -13.66 15.05
N PHE A 346 16.06 -14.24 14.88
CA PHE A 346 15.02 -13.66 14.06
C PHE A 346 13.97 -12.94 14.91
N PHE A 347 13.36 -13.60 15.90
CA PHE A 347 12.32 -13.01 16.75
C PHE A 347 12.62 -13.25 18.23
N GLY A 348 12.32 -12.26 19.07
CA GLY A 348 12.41 -12.39 20.52
C GLY A 348 11.30 -11.65 21.25
N LEU A 349 10.56 -12.38 22.09
CA LEU A 349 9.61 -11.80 23.04
C LEU A 349 10.32 -11.47 24.37
N LYS A 350 10.60 -10.18 24.59
CA LYS A 350 11.07 -9.64 25.87
C LYS A 350 9.89 -9.54 26.84
N SER A 351 10.01 -10.20 28.00
CA SER A 351 9.11 -9.98 29.15
C SER A 351 9.93 -9.32 30.25
N SER A 352 9.69 -8.04 30.53
CA SER A 352 10.45 -7.30 31.54
C SER A 352 9.83 -7.32 32.94
N GLU A 353 8.51 -7.51 33.10
CA GLU A 353 7.83 -7.68 34.39
C GLU A 353 6.30 -7.79 34.12
N GLY A 354 5.56 -8.60 34.89
CA GLY A 354 4.09 -8.68 34.83
C GLY A 354 3.48 -9.58 33.74
N ASN A 355 2.15 -9.64 33.71
CA ASN A 355 1.31 -10.61 32.98
C ASN A 355 1.45 -10.68 31.46
N MET A 356 2.38 -9.92 30.86
CA MET A 356 2.66 -9.84 29.43
C MET A 356 2.78 -11.22 28.78
N CYS A 357 1.86 -11.54 27.89
CA CYS A 357 1.76 -12.82 27.21
C CYS A 357 1.27 -12.59 25.79
N LEU A 358 1.92 -13.25 24.81
CA LEU A 358 1.29 -13.47 23.51
C LEU A 358 0.30 -14.62 23.64
N LYS A 359 -0.88 -14.55 23.01
CA LYS A 359 -1.76 -15.73 23.00
C LYS A 359 -1.18 -16.80 22.10
N GLU A 360 -0.74 -16.44 20.90
CA GLU A 360 -0.25 -17.41 19.92
C GLU A 360 1.03 -16.98 19.21
N ILE A 361 1.93 -17.94 18.98
CA ILE A 361 3.05 -17.84 18.06
C ILE A 361 2.98 -19.01 17.09
N GLU A 362 2.85 -18.73 15.79
CA GLU A 362 2.87 -19.73 14.74
C GLU A 362 4.05 -19.50 13.79
N VAL A 363 4.84 -20.55 13.58
CA VAL A 363 6.00 -20.53 12.68
C VAL A 363 5.86 -21.69 11.70
N LYS A 364 5.57 -21.40 10.43
CA LYS A 364 5.35 -22.46 9.43
C LYS A 364 5.95 -22.18 8.06
N ASN A 365 6.32 -23.23 7.35
CA ASN A 365 6.81 -23.19 5.97
C ASN A 365 8.01 -22.26 5.72
N ASN A 366 8.77 -21.87 6.74
CA ASN A 366 9.90 -20.96 6.60
C ASN A 366 11.17 -21.72 6.24
N ILE A 367 12.06 -21.06 5.51
CA ILE A 367 13.40 -21.55 5.19
C ILE A 367 14.42 -20.64 5.86
N PHE A 368 15.13 -21.17 6.85
CA PHE A 368 16.21 -20.49 7.55
C PHE A 368 17.56 -20.97 7.03
N THR A 369 18.41 -20.05 6.60
CA THR A 369 19.76 -20.32 6.11
C THR A 369 20.77 -19.44 6.84
N GLY A 370 21.80 -20.04 7.42
CA GLY A 370 22.69 -19.33 8.34
C GLY A 370 22.00 -19.03 9.67
N GLY A 371 22.33 -17.89 10.27
CA GLY A 371 21.86 -17.55 11.62
C GLY A 371 23.00 -17.60 12.64
N MET A 372 23.13 -16.57 13.47
CA MET A 372 24.13 -16.54 14.55
C MET A 372 23.55 -15.92 15.82
N CYS A 373 23.74 -16.61 16.95
CA CYS A 373 23.58 -16.04 18.29
C CYS A 373 24.97 -15.94 18.90
N ILE A 374 25.44 -14.73 19.24
CA ILE A 374 26.75 -14.54 19.85
C ILE A 374 26.54 -13.97 21.24
N SER A 375 26.76 -14.81 22.25
CA SER A 375 26.73 -14.41 23.66
C SER A 375 28.14 -14.14 24.20
N ALA A 376 28.26 -13.41 25.30
CA ALA A 376 29.54 -13.19 25.95
C ALA A 376 30.19 -14.50 26.44
N GLU A 377 31.51 -14.52 26.56
CA GLU A 377 32.26 -15.73 26.97
C GLU A 377 31.79 -16.32 28.31
N ASN A 378 31.34 -15.47 29.24
CA ASN A 378 30.84 -15.91 30.55
C ASN A 378 29.30 -15.95 30.64
N ALA A 379 28.58 -16.02 29.52
CA ALA A 379 27.13 -16.04 29.51
C ALA A 379 26.56 -17.24 30.28
N TRP A 380 25.56 -16.98 31.13
CA TRP A 380 24.94 -18.00 31.99
C TRP A 380 24.05 -18.98 31.23
N TYR A 381 23.58 -18.64 30.04
CA TYR A 381 22.57 -19.41 29.29
C TYR A 381 22.93 -19.61 27.82
N ARG A 382 24.10 -20.22 27.53
CA ARG A 382 24.52 -20.51 26.15
C ARG A 382 23.59 -21.48 25.40
N ASP A 383 22.78 -22.28 26.10
CA ASP A 383 21.90 -23.28 25.48
C ASP A 383 20.59 -22.71 24.89
N LEU A 384 20.44 -21.37 24.87
CA LEU A 384 19.26 -20.68 24.36
C LEU A 384 19.43 -20.20 22.90
N GLU A 385 20.46 -20.64 22.17
CA GLU A 385 20.61 -20.30 20.76
C GLU A 385 19.43 -20.84 19.94
N CYS A 386 18.66 -19.93 19.36
CA CYS A 386 17.48 -20.25 18.55
C CYS A 386 17.13 -19.09 17.62
N LEU A 387 16.26 -19.36 16.64
CA LEU A 387 15.74 -18.36 15.71
C LEU A 387 14.60 -17.55 16.34
N ILE A 388 13.75 -18.21 17.13
CA ILE A 388 12.54 -17.65 17.76
C ILE A 388 12.64 -17.89 19.27
N PHE A 389 12.80 -16.81 20.03
CA PHE A 389 12.85 -16.85 21.49
C PHE A 389 11.57 -16.30 22.11
N TYR A 390 11.04 -16.99 23.11
CA TYR A 390 9.91 -16.49 23.88
C TYR A 390 9.98 -16.87 25.36
N ARG A 391 9.38 -16.05 26.23
CA ARG A 391 9.23 -16.36 27.65
C ARG A 391 7.83 -16.86 28.00
N LYS A 392 6.79 -16.15 27.53
CA LYS A 392 5.39 -16.42 27.88
C LYS A 392 4.48 -16.29 26.66
N ALA A 393 4.01 -17.43 26.16
CA ALA A 393 2.97 -17.53 25.15
C ALA A 393 1.99 -18.66 25.54
N GLN A 394 0.70 -18.53 25.22
CA GLN A 394 -0.30 -19.56 25.55
C GLN A 394 -0.24 -20.75 24.58
N GLY A 395 -0.12 -20.46 23.29
CA GLY A 395 0.07 -21.43 22.21
C GLY A 395 1.33 -21.11 21.42
N VAL A 396 2.11 -22.15 21.10
CA VAL A 396 3.26 -22.06 20.20
C VAL A 396 3.24 -23.26 19.27
N SER A 397 3.30 -23.01 17.97
CA SER A 397 3.27 -24.04 16.94
C SER A 397 4.41 -23.86 15.94
N GLU A 398 4.96 -25.01 15.52
CA GLU A 398 6.05 -25.11 14.54
C GLU A 398 5.68 -26.18 13.52
N LYS A 399 5.68 -25.85 12.22
CA LYS A 399 5.29 -26.80 11.17
C LYS A 399 6.07 -26.58 9.87
N ASP A 400 6.59 -27.66 9.27
CA ASP A 400 7.17 -27.66 7.92
C ASP A 400 8.27 -26.59 7.67
N ASN A 401 9.03 -26.22 8.70
CA ASN A 401 10.16 -25.31 8.57
C ASN A 401 11.45 -26.06 8.23
N THR A 402 12.33 -25.42 7.45
CA THR A 402 13.66 -25.95 7.11
C THR A 402 14.75 -25.07 7.70
N VAL A 403 15.77 -25.68 8.32
CA VAL A 403 16.93 -24.97 8.86
C VAL A 403 18.22 -25.52 8.27
N LYS A 404 19.09 -24.64 7.78
CA LYS A 404 20.43 -24.97 7.27
C LYS A 404 21.44 -23.95 7.76
N GLY A 405 22.31 -24.28 8.72
CA GLY A 405 23.30 -23.31 9.21
C GLY A 405 23.74 -23.55 10.65
N GLY A 406 24.27 -22.50 11.27
CA GLY A 406 24.84 -22.53 12.62
C GLY A 406 23.81 -22.71 13.74
N ILE A 407 22.67 -22.04 13.65
CA ILE A 407 21.56 -22.25 14.58
C ILE A 407 20.72 -23.43 14.08
N THR A 408 20.54 -24.46 14.90
CA THR A 408 19.75 -25.66 14.55
C THR A 408 18.36 -25.67 15.19
N ARG A 409 18.15 -24.88 16.24
CA ARG A 409 16.88 -24.79 16.97
C ARG A 409 16.03 -23.64 16.45
N ILE A 410 14.80 -23.93 16.03
CA ILE A 410 13.87 -22.88 15.58
C ILE A 410 13.30 -22.16 16.79
N ILE A 411 12.58 -22.87 17.66
CA ILE A 411 11.88 -22.26 18.79
C ILE A 411 12.53 -22.66 20.13
N ALA A 412 12.79 -21.67 21.00
CA ALA A 412 13.18 -21.90 22.39
C ALA A 412 12.35 -21.06 23.37
N LYS A 413 12.02 -21.69 24.49
CA LYS A 413 11.44 -21.04 25.66
C LYS A 413 12.55 -20.71 26.66
N GLY A 414 12.59 -19.48 27.15
CA GLY A 414 13.53 -19.05 28.20
C GLY A 414 12.89 -18.62 29.51
#